data_AF-A0A4D6KJR8-F1
#
_entry.id   AF-A0A4D6KJR8-F1
#
_cell.length_a   1.000
_cell.length_b   1.000
_cell.length_c   1.000
_cell.angle_alpha   90.00
_cell.angle_beta   90.00
_cell.angle_gamma   90.00
#
_symmetry.space_group_name_H-M   'P 1'
#
loop_
_entity.id
_entity.type
_entity.pdbx_description
1 polymer ?
#
loop_
_entity_poly.entity_id
_entity_poly.type
_entity_poly.pdbx_seq_one_letter_code
_entity_poly.pdbx_strand_id
1 'polypeptide(L)'
;MVSSLAQTSTFWILKIIDSRNFSQSELEKIIQIFRDVLVGYFENKKSQIKSGFLKEIFRRRPWIGHAVFGFILERCGSAKSDFRRVEALDLVMEIMKSLTSGNSDEQNASKKILKNSLDKLSHLMKELATNLPSKAARRSEVQKFYVKALEILSKLNLTKHYFKALAPDTEAALAAQLGDQFITLKKLEK
;
A
#
# COMPACT_ATOMS: atom_id res chain seq x y z
N MET A 1 -11.56 7.73 -25.45
CA MET A 1 -11.33 9.16 -25.75
C MET A 1 -11.55 10.04 -24.54
N VAL A 2 -12.73 10.01 -23.90
CA VAL A 2 -12.98 10.78 -22.65
C VAL A 2 -12.10 10.29 -21.49
N SER A 3 -11.96 8.97 -21.33
CA SER A 3 -11.09 8.38 -20.28
C SER A 3 -9.62 8.73 -20.45
N SER A 4 -9.09 8.71 -21.68
CA SER A 4 -7.70 9.08 -21.96
C SER A 4 -7.44 10.57 -21.74
N LEU A 5 -8.39 11.44 -22.13
CA LEU A 5 -8.28 12.87 -21.86
C LEU A 5 -8.25 13.13 -20.35
N ALA A 6 -9.20 12.58 -19.59
CA ALA A 6 -9.26 12.76 -18.14
C ALA A 6 -7.97 12.29 -17.42
N GLN A 7 -7.42 11.13 -17.82
CA GLN A 7 -6.15 10.64 -17.27
C GLN A 7 -4.99 11.59 -17.57
N THR A 8 -4.84 11.99 -18.84
CA THR A 8 -3.78 12.92 -19.25
C THR A 8 -3.93 14.28 -18.57
N SER A 9 -5.13 14.83 -18.48
CA SER A 9 -5.42 16.07 -17.74
C SER A 9 -5.06 15.94 -16.27
N THR A 10 -5.38 14.81 -15.62
CA THR A 10 -5.00 14.56 -14.23
C THR A 10 -3.48 14.61 -14.06
N PHE A 11 -2.73 13.95 -14.94
CA PHE A 11 -1.26 13.97 -14.86
C PHE A 11 -0.68 15.37 -15.07
N TRP A 12 -1.26 16.18 -15.97
CA TRP A 12 -0.86 17.56 -16.17
C TRP A 12 -1.17 18.44 -14.97
N ILE A 13 -2.37 18.33 -14.39
CA ILE A 13 -2.76 19.06 -13.19
C ILE A 13 -1.82 18.73 -12.04
N LEU A 14 -1.50 17.45 -11.82
CA LEU A 14 -0.56 17.02 -10.79
C LEU A 14 0.87 17.54 -11.04
N LYS A 15 1.28 17.70 -12.31
CA LYS A 15 2.56 18.34 -12.66
C LYS A 15 2.55 19.84 -12.36
N ILE A 16 1.44 20.52 -12.61
CA ILE A 16 1.29 21.93 -12.25
C ILE A 16 1.35 22.09 -10.73
N ILE A 17 0.66 21.21 -9.98
CA ILE A 17 0.68 21.20 -8.52
C ILE A 17 2.11 21.11 -7.99
N ASP A 18 2.90 20.13 -8.44
CA ASP A 18 4.30 19.99 -7.99
C ASP A 18 5.18 21.21 -8.33
N SER A 19 4.88 21.89 -9.45
CA SER A 19 5.64 23.07 -9.88
C SER A 19 5.29 24.35 -9.12
N ARG A 20 4.25 24.30 -8.30
CA ARG A 20 3.72 25.44 -7.55
C ARG A 20 3.97 25.22 -6.06
N ASN A 21 4.29 26.30 -5.36
CA ASN A 21 4.52 26.27 -3.91
C ASN A 21 3.18 26.31 -3.16
N PHE A 22 2.35 25.26 -3.33
CA PHE A 22 1.13 25.10 -2.56
C PHE A 22 1.44 24.94 -1.08
N SER A 23 0.63 25.57 -0.23
CA SER A 23 0.71 25.40 1.22
C SER A 23 0.31 23.97 1.61
N GLN A 24 0.73 23.52 2.80
CA GLN A 24 0.33 22.22 3.34
C GLN A 24 -1.20 22.06 3.40
N SER A 25 -1.93 23.14 3.71
CA SER A 25 -3.40 23.12 3.76
C SER A 25 -4.04 22.87 2.38
N GLU A 26 -3.43 23.35 1.30
CA GLU A 26 -3.90 23.15 -0.06
C GLU A 26 -3.55 21.74 -0.56
N LEU A 27 -2.35 21.26 -0.23
CA LEU A 27 -1.97 19.87 -0.49
C LEU A 27 -2.91 18.90 0.23
N GLU A 28 -3.32 19.19 1.47
CA GLU A 28 -4.26 18.34 2.19
C GLU A 28 -5.64 18.27 1.52
N LYS A 29 -6.12 19.38 0.93
CA LYS A 29 -7.36 19.37 0.12
C LYS A 29 -7.22 18.44 -1.08
N ILE A 30 -6.06 18.43 -1.74
CA ILE A 30 -5.78 17.51 -2.85
C ILE A 30 -5.77 16.06 -2.34
N ILE A 31 -5.13 15.79 -1.20
CA ILE A 31 -5.13 14.46 -0.57
C ILE A 31 -6.56 14.02 -0.23
N GLN A 32 -7.41 14.93 0.26
CA GLN A 32 -8.81 14.61 0.56
C GLN A 32 -9.57 14.16 -0.70
N ILE A 33 -9.36 14.83 -1.84
CA ILE A 33 -9.94 14.38 -3.13
C ILE A 33 -9.51 12.94 -3.46
N PHE A 34 -8.23 12.61 -3.24
CA PHE A 34 -7.75 11.24 -3.46
C PHE A 34 -8.34 10.23 -2.48
N ARG A 35 -8.56 10.61 -1.21
CA ARG A 35 -9.27 9.76 -0.25
C ARG A 35 -10.69 9.48 -0.72
N ASP A 36 -11.44 10.49 -1.15
CA ASP A 36 -12.82 10.34 -1.64
C ASP A 36 -12.89 9.46 -2.89
N VAL A 37 -11.94 9.64 -3.82
CA VAL A 37 -11.76 8.78 -4.98
C VAL A 37 -11.51 7.33 -4.57
N LEU A 38 -10.67 7.10 -3.57
CA LEU A 38 -10.38 5.76 -3.06
C LEU A 38 -11.61 5.15 -2.35
N VAL A 39 -12.39 5.93 -1.59
CA VAL A 39 -13.69 5.48 -1.05
C VAL A 39 -14.57 4.98 -2.19
N GLY A 40 -14.77 5.79 -3.22
CA GLY A 40 -15.54 5.40 -4.40
C GLY A 40 -14.98 4.17 -5.10
N TYR A 41 -13.65 4.04 -5.19
CA TYR A 41 -13.00 2.85 -5.75
C TYR A 41 -13.26 1.59 -4.92
N PHE A 42 -13.18 1.63 -3.59
CA PHE A 42 -13.36 0.43 -2.76
C PHE A 42 -14.83 0.06 -2.54
N GLU A 43 -15.72 1.04 -2.43
CA GLU A 43 -17.13 0.80 -2.04
C GLU A 43 -18.06 0.65 -3.23
N ASN A 44 -17.80 1.34 -4.35
CA ASN A 44 -18.67 1.31 -5.51
C ASN A 44 -18.26 0.23 -6.52
N LYS A 45 -19.04 -0.85 -6.58
CA LYS A 45 -18.86 -1.93 -7.59
C LYS A 45 -18.90 -1.44 -9.04
N LYS A 46 -19.52 -0.29 -9.32
CA LYS A 46 -19.61 0.33 -10.65
C LYS A 46 -18.52 1.39 -10.90
N SER A 47 -17.57 1.55 -9.99
CA SER A 47 -16.48 2.51 -10.15
C SER A 47 -15.75 2.28 -11.49
N GLN A 48 -15.69 3.31 -12.31
CA GLN A 48 -14.97 3.30 -13.60
C GLN A 48 -13.46 3.53 -13.40
N ILE A 49 -13.03 3.77 -12.16
CA ILE A 49 -11.63 4.00 -11.82
C ILE A 49 -10.91 2.67 -11.81
N LYS A 50 -9.92 2.56 -12.70
CA LYS A 50 -9.04 1.39 -12.79
C LYS A 50 -7.91 1.51 -11.75
N SER A 51 -7.60 0.41 -11.08
CA SER A 51 -6.42 0.31 -10.19
C SER A 51 -5.14 0.77 -10.88
N GLY A 52 -4.92 0.37 -12.14
CA GLY A 52 -3.75 0.80 -12.91
C GLY A 52 -3.60 2.31 -13.06
N PHE A 53 -4.71 3.07 -13.07
CA PHE A 53 -4.64 4.54 -13.11
C PHE A 53 -4.17 5.11 -11.77
N LEU A 54 -4.74 4.65 -10.66
CA LEU A 54 -4.30 5.06 -9.31
C LEU A 54 -2.83 4.68 -9.05
N LYS A 55 -2.43 3.48 -9.49
CA LYS A 55 -1.05 3.01 -9.42
C LYS A 55 -0.10 3.96 -10.15
N GLU A 56 -0.46 4.40 -11.35
CA GLU A 56 0.35 5.32 -12.14
C GLU A 56 0.43 6.71 -11.48
N ILE A 57 -0.64 7.17 -10.83
CA ILE A 57 -0.60 8.42 -10.04
C ILE A 57 0.43 8.30 -8.92
N PHE A 58 0.38 7.23 -8.12
CA PHE A 58 1.33 7.05 -7.01
C PHE A 58 2.77 6.88 -7.48
N ARG A 59 2.97 6.26 -8.65
CA ARG A 59 4.30 6.17 -9.28
C ARG A 59 4.84 7.53 -9.69
N ARG A 60 4.02 8.36 -10.33
CA ARG A 60 4.42 9.69 -10.80
C ARG A 60 4.56 10.68 -9.66
N ARG A 61 3.73 10.55 -8.62
CA ARG A 61 3.60 11.48 -7.49
C ARG A 61 3.59 10.70 -6.17
N PRO A 62 4.76 10.21 -5.71
CA PRO A 62 4.85 9.39 -4.51
C PRO A 62 4.24 10.04 -3.26
N TRP A 63 4.34 11.37 -3.12
CA TRP A 63 3.80 12.12 -1.99
C TRP A 63 2.29 11.90 -1.77
N ILE A 64 1.53 11.71 -2.85
CA ILE A 64 0.09 11.40 -2.78
C ILE A 64 -0.10 10.01 -2.17
N GLY A 65 0.63 9.02 -2.71
CA GLY A 65 0.59 7.64 -2.25
C GLY A 65 1.01 7.51 -0.79
N HIS A 66 2.07 8.23 -0.38
CA HIS A 66 2.56 8.29 0.99
C HIS A 66 1.50 8.83 1.95
N ALA A 67 0.83 9.92 1.58
CA ALA A 67 -0.19 10.56 2.41
C ALA A 67 -1.45 9.69 2.60
N VAL A 68 -1.81 8.87 1.60
CA VAL A 68 -2.97 7.97 1.67
C VAL A 68 -2.61 6.54 2.06
N PHE A 69 -1.35 6.23 2.38
CA PHE A 69 -0.88 4.86 2.58
C PHE A 69 -1.65 4.12 3.67
N GLY A 70 -1.74 4.72 4.87
CA GLY A 70 -2.49 4.14 5.98
C GLY A 70 -3.97 3.95 5.66
N PHE A 71 -4.58 4.87 4.89
CA PHE A 71 -5.97 4.76 4.46
C PHE A 71 -6.18 3.57 3.53
N ILE A 72 -5.28 3.36 2.56
CA ILE A 72 -5.37 2.22 1.64
C ILE A 72 -5.21 0.89 2.39
N LEU A 73 -4.29 0.80 3.36
CA LEU A 73 -4.13 -0.41 4.18
C LEU A 73 -5.42 -0.80 4.90
N GLU A 74 -6.09 0.17 5.53
CA GLU A 74 -7.38 -0.05 6.19
C GLU A 74 -8.47 -0.50 5.22
N ARG A 75 -8.56 0.16 4.05
CA ARG A 75 -9.57 -0.16 3.02
C ARG A 75 -9.30 -1.52 2.36
N CYS A 76 -8.05 -1.90 2.19
CA CYS A 76 -7.67 -3.25 1.74
C CYS A 76 -8.10 -4.30 2.76
N GLY A 77 -7.77 -4.11 4.04
CA GLY A 77 -8.11 -5.08 5.10
C GLY A 77 -9.62 -5.27 5.23
N SER A 78 -10.39 -4.18 5.16
CA SER A 78 -11.85 -4.17 5.30
C SER A 78 -12.62 -4.43 3.99
N ALA A 79 -11.94 -4.71 2.87
CA ALA A 79 -12.60 -4.89 1.58
C ALA A 79 -13.55 -6.09 1.59
N LYS A 80 -14.82 -5.87 1.21
CA LYS A 80 -15.89 -6.89 1.17
C LYS A 80 -15.70 -7.97 0.10
N SER A 81 -14.78 -7.78 -0.84
CA SER A 81 -14.55 -8.71 -1.94
C SER A 81 -13.08 -9.03 -2.09
N ASP A 82 -12.75 -10.33 -2.16
CA ASP A 82 -11.39 -10.81 -2.41
C ASP A 82 -10.79 -10.24 -3.69
N PHE A 83 -11.61 -10.01 -4.72
CA PHE A 83 -11.11 -9.40 -5.95
C PHE A 83 -10.55 -8.01 -5.68
N ARG A 84 -11.31 -7.17 -4.98
CA ARG A 84 -10.91 -5.78 -4.71
C ARG A 84 -9.78 -5.70 -3.70
N ARG A 85 -9.78 -6.58 -2.70
CA ARG A 85 -8.68 -6.74 -1.73
C ARG A 85 -7.37 -7.01 -2.45
N VAL A 86 -7.35 -8.04 -3.30
CA VAL A 86 -6.15 -8.46 -4.02
C VAL A 86 -5.73 -7.41 -5.07
N GLU A 87 -6.68 -6.85 -5.81
CA GLU A 87 -6.40 -5.78 -6.79
C GLU A 87 -5.74 -4.55 -6.14
N ALA A 88 -6.14 -4.21 -4.92
CA ALA A 88 -5.60 -3.06 -4.21
C ALA A 88 -4.22 -3.32 -3.56
N LEU A 89 -3.79 -4.58 -3.41
CA LEU A 89 -2.41 -4.89 -2.98
C LEU A 89 -1.38 -4.30 -3.95
N ASP A 90 -1.73 -4.21 -5.22
CA ASP A 90 -0.89 -3.63 -6.25
C ASP A 90 -0.64 -2.13 -6.03
N LEU A 91 -1.62 -1.42 -5.44
CA LEU A 91 -1.49 -0.02 -5.02
C LEU A 91 -0.60 0.09 -3.78
N VAL A 92 -0.84 -0.76 -2.78
CA VAL A 92 -0.03 -0.83 -1.55
C VAL A 92 1.44 -1.07 -1.90
N MET A 93 1.71 -2.03 -2.79
CA MET A 93 3.07 -2.36 -3.22
C MET A 93 3.75 -1.24 -3.98
N GLU A 94 3.03 -0.50 -4.83
CA GLU A 94 3.60 0.65 -5.53
C GLU A 94 4.04 1.73 -4.54
N ILE A 95 3.22 2.00 -3.52
CA ILE A 95 3.55 2.96 -2.47
C ILE A 95 4.75 2.46 -1.65
N MET A 96 4.73 1.21 -1.19
CA MET A 96 5.83 0.64 -0.40
C MET A 96 7.16 0.67 -1.15
N LYS A 97 7.16 0.41 -2.47
CA LYS A 97 8.38 0.54 -3.29
C LYS A 97 8.92 1.96 -3.28
N SER A 98 8.03 2.95 -3.47
CA SER A 98 8.44 4.36 -3.47
C SER A 98 9.02 4.81 -2.12
N LEU A 99 8.59 4.22 -1.00
CA LEU A 99 9.14 4.48 0.34
C LEU A 99 10.59 3.96 0.53
N THR A 100 11.09 3.14 -0.40
CA THR A 100 12.50 2.69 -0.41
C THR A 100 13.38 3.48 -1.37
N SER A 101 12.79 4.39 -2.14
CA SER A 101 13.48 5.19 -3.16
C SER A 101 13.67 6.61 -2.63
N GLY A 102 14.87 6.96 -2.19
CA GLY A 102 15.19 8.30 -1.70
C GLY A 102 16.59 8.42 -1.13
N ASN A 103 17.06 9.66 -0.96
CA ASN A 103 18.29 9.99 -0.23
C ASN A 103 18.10 9.80 1.29
N SER A 104 19.14 10.06 2.10
CA SER A 104 19.12 9.79 3.55
C SER A 104 17.97 10.49 4.30
N ASP A 105 17.60 11.71 3.93
CA ASP A 105 16.56 12.48 4.61
C ASP A 105 15.16 12.02 4.20
N GLU A 106 14.97 11.75 2.91
CA GLU A 106 13.74 11.16 2.38
C GLU A 106 13.50 9.75 2.92
N GLN A 107 14.56 8.98 3.16
CA GLN A 107 14.48 7.66 3.79
C GLN A 107 14.00 7.75 5.23
N ASN A 108 14.39 8.77 6.00
CA ASN A 108 13.90 8.96 7.37
C ASN A 108 12.39 9.26 7.40
N ALA A 109 11.92 10.14 6.51
CA ALA A 109 10.48 10.43 6.37
C ALA A 109 9.70 9.18 5.93
N SER A 110 10.22 8.45 4.93
CA SER A 110 9.61 7.22 4.42
C SER A 110 9.53 6.11 5.47
N LYS A 111 10.61 5.95 6.25
CA LYS A 111 10.65 5.02 7.39
C LYS A 111 9.62 5.39 8.45
N LYS A 112 9.41 6.68 8.72
CA LYS A 112 8.38 7.15 9.67
C LYS A 112 6.97 6.84 9.18
N ILE A 113 6.68 7.06 7.90
CA ILE A 113 5.37 6.73 7.30
C ILE A 113 5.06 5.24 7.46
N LEU A 114 6.01 4.37 7.09
CA LEU A 114 5.82 2.93 7.19
C LEU A 114 5.73 2.47 8.64
N LYS A 115 6.57 3.01 9.53
CA LYS A 115 6.55 2.72 10.98
C LYS A 115 5.19 3.07 11.61
N ASN A 116 4.62 4.21 11.25
CA ASN A 116 3.30 4.66 11.73
C ASN A 116 2.13 3.84 11.18
N SER A 117 2.38 2.98 10.20
CA SER A 117 1.36 2.17 9.54
C SER A 117 1.55 0.66 9.77
N LEU A 118 2.45 0.25 10.67
CA LEU A 118 2.77 -1.16 10.92
C LEU A 118 1.60 -1.94 11.50
N ASP A 119 0.78 -1.31 12.33
CA ASP A 119 -0.45 -1.87 12.88
C ASP A 119 -1.46 -2.18 11.76
N LYS A 120 -1.66 -1.23 10.85
CA LYS A 120 -2.56 -1.39 9.69
C LYS A 120 -2.04 -2.42 8.71
N LEU A 121 -0.72 -2.46 8.50
CA LEU A 121 -0.07 -3.48 7.68
C LEU A 121 -0.19 -4.87 8.32
N SER A 122 0.03 -4.99 9.63
CA SER A 122 -0.17 -6.22 10.41
C SER A 122 -1.60 -6.73 10.28
N HIS A 123 -2.58 -5.84 10.45
CA HIS A 123 -3.98 -6.17 10.27
C HIS A 123 -4.29 -6.64 8.85
N LEU A 124 -3.81 -5.94 7.80
CA LEU A 124 -3.96 -6.39 6.42
C LEU A 124 -3.33 -7.77 6.20
N MET A 125 -2.12 -8.01 6.73
CA MET A 125 -1.45 -9.29 6.59
C MET A 125 -2.24 -10.42 7.26
N LYS A 126 -2.81 -10.17 8.44
CA LYS A 126 -3.72 -11.10 9.11
C LYS A 126 -4.93 -11.42 8.25
N GLU A 127 -5.63 -10.40 7.77
CA GLU A 127 -6.85 -10.55 6.95
C GLU A 127 -6.58 -11.35 5.69
N LEU A 128 -5.44 -11.16 5.04
CA LEU A 128 -5.04 -11.94 3.87
C LEU A 128 -4.72 -13.40 4.20
N ALA A 129 -4.23 -13.68 5.41
CA ALA A 129 -3.82 -15.03 5.83
C ALA A 129 -5.01 -15.85 6.31
N THR A 130 -5.99 -15.20 6.95
CA THR A 130 -7.23 -15.84 7.42
C THR A 130 -8.27 -15.95 6.32
N ASN A 131 -8.34 -14.97 5.41
CA ASN A 131 -9.29 -14.92 4.30
C ASN A 131 -8.59 -15.13 2.95
N LEU A 132 -8.03 -16.32 2.77
CA LEU A 132 -7.33 -16.68 1.54
C LEU A 132 -8.24 -16.65 0.31
N PRO A 133 -7.78 -16.09 -0.83
CA PRO A 133 -8.54 -16.17 -2.06
C PRO A 133 -8.79 -17.61 -2.52
N SER A 134 -10.01 -17.88 -2.99
CA SER A 134 -10.37 -19.20 -3.54
C SER A 134 -9.61 -19.56 -4.83
N LYS A 135 -9.23 -18.56 -5.62
CA LYS A 135 -8.50 -18.74 -6.89
C LYS A 135 -6.99 -18.81 -6.65
N ALA A 136 -6.34 -19.85 -7.20
CA ALA A 136 -4.89 -20.06 -7.08
C ALA A 136 -4.04 -18.86 -7.56
N ALA A 137 -4.41 -18.25 -8.69
CA ALA A 137 -3.71 -17.06 -9.21
C ALA A 137 -3.68 -15.91 -8.18
N ARG A 138 -4.80 -15.67 -7.49
CA ARG A 138 -4.89 -14.64 -6.45
C ARG A 138 -4.11 -15.01 -5.19
N ARG A 139 -4.08 -16.28 -4.81
CA ARG A 139 -3.20 -16.74 -3.70
C ARG A 139 -1.73 -16.45 -4.01
N SER A 140 -1.29 -16.66 -5.25
CA SER A 140 0.07 -16.32 -5.67
C SER A 140 0.35 -14.82 -5.56
N GLU A 141 -0.61 -13.97 -5.89
CA GLU A 141 -0.48 -12.50 -5.73
C GLU A 141 -0.35 -12.10 -4.25
N VAL A 142 -1.15 -12.71 -3.36
CA VAL A 142 -1.04 -12.52 -1.90
C VAL A 142 0.31 -13.01 -1.37
N GLN A 143 0.79 -14.17 -1.81
CA GLN A 143 2.10 -14.67 -1.41
C GLN A 143 3.23 -13.73 -1.86
N LYS A 144 3.19 -13.25 -3.11
CA LYS A 144 4.14 -12.25 -3.62
C LYS A 144 4.09 -10.94 -2.84
N PHE A 145 2.91 -10.54 -2.39
CA PHE A 145 2.73 -9.37 -1.53
C PHE A 145 3.46 -9.55 -0.21
N TYR A 146 3.24 -10.67 0.50
CA TYR A 146 3.90 -10.93 1.79
C TYR A 146 5.42 -10.86 1.69
N VAL A 147 6.00 -11.59 0.74
CA VAL A 147 7.45 -11.66 0.56
C VAL A 147 8.01 -10.26 0.31
N LYS A 148 7.44 -9.52 -0.64
CA LYS A 148 7.94 -8.18 -0.99
C LYS A 148 7.73 -7.15 0.13
N ALA A 149 6.62 -7.24 0.87
CA ALA A 149 6.36 -6.34 1.99
C ALA A 149 7.40 -6.54 3.10
N LEU A 150 7.72 -7.80 3.44
CA LEU A 150 8.74 -8.14 4.43
C LEU A 150 10.15 -7.77 3.96
N GLU A 151 10.47 -7.97 2.68
CA GLU A 151 11.74 -7.50 2.09
C GLU A 151 11.90 -5.98 2.23
N ILE A 152 10.83 -5.20 1.98
CA ILE A 152 10.85 -3.75 2.12
C ILE A 152 11.01 -3.34 3.60
N LEU A 153 10.31 -4.00 4.51
CA LEU A 153 10.47 -3.78 5.96
C LEU A 153 11.91 -4.07 6.40
N SER A 154 12.54 -5.10 5.83
CA SER A 154 13.95 -5.44 6.07
C SER A 154 14.88 -4.34 5.57
N LYS A 155 14.72 -3.88 4.32
CA LYS A 155 15.51 -2.77 3.76
C LYS A 155 15.43 -1.48 4.58
N LEU A 156 14.29 -1.23 5.23
CA LEU A 156 14.08 -0.05 6.06
C LEU A 156 14.43 -0.27 7.55
N ASN A 157 14.96 -1.45 7.91
CA ASN A 157 15.26 -1.85 9.29
C ASN A 157 14.04 -1.70 10.22
N LEU A 158 12.87 -2.14 9.74
CA LEU A 158 11.59 -2.12 10.47
C LEU A 158 11.09 -3.50 10.86
N THR A 159 11.72 -4.57 10.37
CA THR A 159 11.35 -5.97 10.63
C THR A 159 11.16 -6.28 12.11
N LYS A 160 12.11 -5.84 12.96
CA LYS A 160 12.02 -6.00 14.43
C LYS A 160 10.83 -5.28 15.03
N HIS A 161 10.50 -4.07 14.57
CA HIS A 161 9.32 -3.34 15.04
C HIS A 161 8.04 -4.02 14.57
N TYR A 162 8.03 -4.54 13.35
CA TYR A 162 6.89 -5.24 12.78
C TYR A 162 6.59 -6.53 13.55
N PHE A 163 7.57 -7.43 13.71
CA PHE A 163 7.37 -8.70 14.44
C PHE A 163 7.00 -8.50 15.90
N LYS A 164 7.54 -7.46 16.57
CA LYS A 164 7.13 -7.10 17.93
C LYS A 164 5.68 -6.60 18.02
N ALA A 165 5.15 -6.03 16.95
CA ALA A 165 3.78 -5.52 16.88
C ALA A 165 2.79 -6.56 16.34
N LEU A 166 3.26 -7.74 15.90
CA LEU A 166 2.38 -8.82 15.47
C LEU A 166 1.70 -9.44 16.69
N ALA A 167 0.39 -9.60 16.58
CA ALA A 167 -0.34 -10.46 17.49
C ALA A 167 0.05 -11.93 17.25
N PRO A 168 0.08 -12.80 18.29
CA PRO A 168 0.52 -14.19 18.15
C PRO A 168 -0.26 -15.00 17.12
N ASP A 169 -1.56 -14.71 16.97
CA ASP A 169 -2.43 -15.34 15.99
C ASP A 169 -2.10 -14.90 14.55
N THR A 170 -1.80 -13.62 14.34
CA THR A 170 -1.29 -13.12 13.06
C THR A 170 0.04 -13.77 12.70
N GLU A 171 0.94 -13.90 13.68
CA GLU A 171 2.24 -14.53 13.48
C GLU A 171 2.09 -15.99 13.05
N ALA A 172 1.26 -16.76 13.74
CA ALA A 172 0.98 -18.15 13.40
C ALA A 172 0.34 -18.28 12.01
N ALA A 173 -0.60 -17.40 11.66
CA ALA A 173 -1.23 -17.39 10.34
C ALA A 173 -0.21 -17.10 9.22
N LEU A 174 0.68 -16.13 9.42
CA LEU A 174 1.73 -15.82 8.45
C LEU A 174 2.75 -16.95 8.32
N ALA A 175 3.15 -17.57 9.43
CA ALA A 175 4.04 -18.73 9.43
C ALA A 175 3.43 -19.90 8.64
N ALA A 176 2.13 -20.16 8.80
CA ALA A 176 1.43 -21.20 8.05
C ALA A 176 1.38 -20.92 6.53
N GLN A 177 1.27 -19.65 6.12
CA GLN A 177 1.22 -19.27 4.70
C GLN A 177 2.59 -19.21 4.02
N LEU A 178 3.63 -18.79 4.74
CA LEU A 178 4.96 -18.54 4.18
C LEU A 178 5.96 -19.68 4.45
N GLY A 179 5.68 -20.56 5.41
CA GLY A 179 6.56 -21.69 5.77
C GLY A 179 7.99 -21.25 6.05
N ASP A 180 8.96 -21.91 5.41
CA ASP A 180 10.39 -21.63 5.58
C ASP A 180 10.79 -20.19 5.20
N GLN A 181 10.02 -19.53 4.32
CA GLN A 181 10.27 -18.12 3.98
C GLN A 181 10.00 -17.21 5.18
N PHE A 182 8.99 -17.53 6.01
CA PHE A 182 8.72 -16.79 7.24
C PHE A 182 9.92 -16.88 8.19
N ILE A 183 10.44 -18.09 8.37
CA ILE A 183 11.59 -18.34 9.25
C ILE A 183 12.82 -17.58 8.73
N THR A 184 13.07 -17.60 7.42
CA THR A 184 14.18 -16.87 6.80
C THR A 184 14.05 -15.37 7.01
N LEU A 185 12.86 -14.81 6.78
CA LEU A 185 12.60 -13.37 6.93
C LEU A 185 12.61 -12.93 8.40
N LYS A 186 12.19 -13.80 9.33
CA LYS A 186 12.28 -13.57 10.77
C LYS A 186 13.72 -13.65 11.28
N LYS A 187 14.56 -14.52 10.71
CA LYS A 187 15.99 -14.62 11.07
C LYS A 187 16.79 -13.36 10.71
N LEU A 188 16.33 -12.57 9.74
CA LEU A 188 16.88 -11.24 9.43
C LEU A 188 16.64 -10.20 10.55
N GLU A 189 15.98 -10.60 11.66
CA GLU A 189 15.84 -9.79 12.88
C GLU A 189 17.12 -9.75 13.75
N LYS A 190 18.04 -10.71 13.53
CA LYS A 190 19.33 -10.80 14.25
C LYS A 190 20.39 -9.93 13.59
#